data_AF-A0ABD0VYZ8-F1
#
_entry.id   AF-A0ABD0VYZ8-F1
#
_cell.length_a   1.000
_cell.length_b   1.000
_cell.length_c   1.000
_cell.angle_alpha   90.00
_cell.angle_beta   90.00
_cell.angle_gamma   90.00
#
_symmetry.space_group_name_H-M   'P 1'
#
loop_
_entity.id
_entity.type
_entity.pdbx_description
1 polymer ?
#
loop_
_entity_poly.entity_id
_entity_poly.type
_entity_poly.pdbx_seq_one_letter_code
_entity_poly.pdbx_strand_id
1 'polypeptide(L)'
;MLCTLCQTRQTCRYGVLFLSLVLKLGPEAFKFDSGLEAVAVRQNEKYYILRPEVIETYWYMWRFTHDPKYRQWGWEAAQAIDKYCRVSGGFSGVKDVYSSNPTYDDVQQSFFLAETLKYLYLLFSSDDLMPLESWVFNTEAHPLPVLHLANLTLPGSQTKR
;
A
#
# COMPACT_ATOMS: atom_id res chain seq x y z
N MET A 1 -5.73 -4.14 -13.00
CA MET A 1 -4.58 -4.53 -12.13
C MET A 1 -4.94 -4.28 -10.66
N LEU A 2 -6.18 -4.58 -10.24
CA LEU A 2 -6.47 -4.75 -8.82
C LEU A 2 -5.77 -6.04 -8.42
N CYS A 3 -4.73 -5.88 -7.61
CA CYS A 3 -4.12 -6.87 -6.74
C CYS A 3 -4.68 -8.31 -6.89
N THR A 4 -3.88 -9.21 -7.43
CA THR A 4 -3.99 -10.65 -7.16
C THR A 4 -3.91 -10.97 -5.65
N LEU A 5 -3.63 -9.97 -4.81
CA LEU A 5 -3.69 -10.00 -3.34
C LEU A 5 -5.07 -9.64 -2.74
N CYS A 6 -6.04 -9.15 -3.53
CA CYS A 6 -7.35 -8.72 -3.02
C CYS A 6 -8.26 -9.89 -2.58
N GLN A 7 -7.85 -11.15 -2.78
CA GLN A 7 -8.61 -12.30 -2.30
C GLN A 7 -8.55 -12.54 -0.79
N THR A 8 -7.79 -11.74 -0.01
CA THR A 8 -7.66 -12.01 1.42
C THR A 8 -7.69 -10.76 2.29
N ARG A 9 -8.91 -10.32 2.62
CA ARG A 9 -9.21 -9.27 3.62
C ARG A 9 -8.50 -9.45 4.97
N GLN A 10 -8.01 -10.65 5.27
CA GLN A 10 -7.27 -10.97 6.49
C GLN A 10 -5.78 -11.26 6.26
N THR A 11 -5.35 -11.77 5.10
CA THR A 11 -3.99 -12.33 4.98
C THR A 11 -2.89 -11.28 4.89
N CYS A 12 -3.13 -10.07 4.36
CA CYS A 12 -2.08 -9.03 4.40
C CYS A 12 -1.71 -8.60 5.83
N ARG A 13 -2.57 -8.84 6.84
CA ARG A 13 -2.22 -8.66 8.27
C ARG A 13 -2.05 -9.98 9.04
N TYR A 14 -3.05 -10.86 8.99
CA TYR A 14 -3.07 -12.16 9.68
C TYR A 14 -2.25 -13.22 8.98
N GLY A 15 -1.97 -13.08 7.69
CA GLY A 15 -0.91 -13.81 7.01
C GLY A 15 0.43 -13.14 7.29
N VAL A 16 0.86 -13.16 8.55
CA VAL A 16 2.28 -13.27 8.98
C VAL A 16 3.26 -12.17 8.49
N LEU A 17 2.80 -11.11 7.83
CA LEU A 17 3.68 -10.16 7.14
C LEU A 17 4.11 -8.96 7.98
N PHE A 18 3.25 -8.41 8.84
CA PHE A 18 3.57 -7.20 9.62
C PHE A 18 3.76 -7.46 11.12
N LEU A 19 3.06 -8.44 11.69
CA LEU A 19 3.07 -8.66 13.15
C LEU A 19 4.19 -9.59 13.64
N SER A 20 4.65 -10.49 12.78
CA SER A 20 5.63 -11.54 13.08
C SER A 20 7.06 -11.22 12.64
N LEU A 21 7.24 -10.13 11.88
CA LEU A 21 8.56 -9.74 11.38
C LEU A 21 9.25 -8.79 12.35
N VAL A 22 10.57 -8.96 12.46
CA VAL A 22 11.42 -8.17 13.37
C VAL A 22 11.26 -6.68 13.11
N LEU A 23 11.22 -6.28 11.83
CA LEU A 23 11.07 -4.89 11.43
C LEU A 23 9.61 -4.43 11.32
N LYS A 24 8.65 -5.35 11.41
CA LYS A 24 7.25 -5.10 11.07
C LYS A 24 7.10 -4.45 9.68
N LEU A 25 7.81 -4.96 8.70
CA LEU A 25 7.73 -4.55 7.28
C LEU A 25 7.66 -5.81 6.44
N GLY A 26 6.74 -5.89 5.50
CA GLY A 26 6.53 -7.10 4.69
C GLY A 26 7.61 -7.30 3.61
N PRO A 27 8.06 -8.54 3.34
CA PRO A 27 8.94 -8.84 2.21
C PRO A 27 8.20 -8.69 0.87
N GLU A 28 8.96 -8.59 -0.22
CA GLU A 28 8.44 -8.54 -1.59
C GLU A 28 7.55 -9.74 -1.93
N ALA A 29 7.95 -10.93 -1.51
CA ALA A 29 7.17 -12.14 -1.74
C ALA A 29 7.22 -13.07 -0.52
N PHE A 30 6.13 -13.79 -0.32
CA PHE A 30 5.98 -14.77 0.74
C PHE A 30 5.22 -15.99 0.21
N LYS A 31 5.38 -17.13 0.89
CA LYS A 31 4.75 -18.39 0.49
C LYS A 31 3.86 -18.93 1.58
N PHE A 32 2.85 -19.69 1.16
CA PHE A 32 2.07 -20.57 2.01
C PHE A 32 2.46 -21.99 1.65
N ASP A 33 3.24 -22.64 2.50
CA ASP A 33 3.60 -24.05 2.37
C ASP A 33 3.32 -24.76 3.68
N SER A 34 3.23 -26.09 3.63
CA SER A 34 2.93 -27.01 4.72
C SER A 34 3.86 -26.85 5.95
N GLY A 35 3.59 -25.83 6.77
CA GLY A 35 4.34 -25.45 7.98
C GLY A 35 4.90 -24.02 7.98
N LEU A 36 4.88 -23.31 6.86
CA LEU A 36 5.29 -21.91 6.72
C LEU A 36 4.12 -21.06 6.22
N GLU A 37 3.57 -20.23 7.09
CA GLU A 37 2.52 -19.29 6.74
C GLU A 37 3.14 -17.91 6.46
N ALA A 38 3.03 -17.42 5.23
CA ALA A 38 3.42 -16.07 4.82
C ALA A 38 4.83 -15.60 5.26
N VAL A 39 5.84 -16.42 4.96
CA VAL A 39 7.26 -16.08 5.12
C VAL A 39 7.96 -16.06 3.75
N ALA A 40 8.92 -15.14 3.58
CA ALA A 40 9.83 -15.14 2.44
C ALA A 40 10.84 -16.28 2.57
N VAL A 41 10.81 -17.22 1.62
CA VAL A 41 11.68 -18.40 1.65
C VAL A 41 13.02 -18.12 0.98
N ARG A 42 13.04 -17.30 -0.08
CA ARG A 42 14.27 -17.00 -0.82
C ARG A 42 14.89 -15.69 -0.34
N GLN A 43 16.22 -15.64 -0.30
CA GLN A 43 16.95 -14.44 0.14
C GLN A 43 16.65 -13.21 -0.73
N ASN A 44 16.44 -13.41 -2.03
CA ASN A 44 16.10 -12.35 -2.98
C ASN A 44 14.62 -11.93 -2.94
N GLU A 45 13.83 -12.44 -2.00
CA GLU A 45 12.42 -12.08 -1.81
C GLU A 45 12.21 -11.33 -0.47
N LYS A 46 13.23 -11.24 0.39
CA LYS A 46 13.14 -10.68 1.76
C LYS A 46 13.19 -9.16 1.86
N TYR A 47 13.38 -8.46 0.75
CA TYR A 47 13.55 -7.01 0.77
C TYR A 47 12.19 -6.29 0.88
N TYR A 48 12.23 -5.04 1.34
CA TYR A 48 11.11 -4.11 1.32
C TYR A 48 11.56 -2.77 0.74
N ILE A 49 10.98 -2.38 -0.38
CA ILE A 49 11.37 -1.19 -1.18
C ILE A 49 10.37 -0.03 -1.04
N LEU A 50 9.81 0.17 0.16
CA LEU A 50 8.88 1.29 0.46
C LEU A 50 7.52 1.19 -0.27
N ARG A 51 7.11 -0.03 -0.59
CA ARG A 51 5.91 -0.38 -1.36
C ARG A 51 4.58 0.05 -0.70
N PRO A 52 3.59 0.55 -1.47
CA PRO A 52 2.37 1.14 -0.93
C PRO A 52 1.19 0.17 -0.75
N GLU A 53 1.19 -1.00 -1.38
CA GLU A 53 -0.03 -1.78 -1.68
C GLU A 53 -0.80 -2.20 -0.41
N VAL A 54 -0.08 -2.46 0.68
CA VAL A 54 -0.67 -2.79 1.99
C VAL A 54 -1.36 -1.58 2.62
N ILE A 55 -0.72 -0.40 2.57
CA ILE A 55 -1.26 0.85 3.13
C ILE A 55 -2.42 1.36 2.29
N GLU A 56 -2.32 1.26 0.96
CA GLU A 56 -3.44 1.51 0.03
C GLU A 56 -4.67 0.70 0.44
N THR A 57 -4.48 -0.59 0.67
CA THR A 57 -5.56 -1.49 1.13
C THR A 57 -6.14 -1.02 2.46
N TYR A 58 -5.31 -0.62 3.42
CA TYR A 58 -5.80 -0.09 4.71
C TYR A 58 -6.63 1.16 4.55
N TRP A 59 -6.24 2.07 3.65
CA TRP A 59 -7.01 3.27 3.35
C TRP A 59 -8.40 2.95 2.79
N TYR A 60 -8.49 2.09 1.77
CA TYR A 60 -9.79 1.66 1.23
C TYR A 60 -10.64 0.96 2.30
N MET A 61 -10.06 0.03 3.05
CA MET A 61 -10.80 -0.69 4.09
C MET A 61 -11.29 0.23 5.21
N TRP A 62 -10.49 1.24 5.61
CA TRP A 62 -10.93 2.28 6.52
C TRP A 62 -12.12 3.06 5.96
N ARG A 63 -12.03 3.56 4.72
CA ARG A 63 -13.10 4.36 4.08
C ARG A 63 -14.43 3.59 3.95
N PHE A 64 -14.38 2.28 3.70
CA PHE A 64 -15.59 1.47 3.54
C PHE A 64 -16.17 0.89 4.83
N THR A 65 -15.38 0.75 5.89
CA THR A 65 -15.81 0.03 7.10
C THR A 65 -15.74 0.86 8.38
N HIS A 66 -14.94 1.92 8.39
CA HIS A 66 -14.59 2.72 9.57
C HIS A 66 -14.08 1.89 10.75
N ASP A 67 -13.56 0.69 10.49
CA ASP A 67 -13.01 -0.15 11.53
C ASP A 67 -11.66 0.44 11.99
N PRO A 68 -11.54 0.88 13.26
CA PRO A 68 -10.36 1.58 13.76
C PRO A 68 -9.08 0.75 13.68
N LYS A 69 -9.19 -0.58 13.53
CA LYS A 69 -8.03 -1.45 13.32
C LYS A 69 -7.20 -0.99 12.12
N TYR A 70 -7.80 -0.56 11.01
CA TYR A 70 -7.03 -0.17 9.82
C TYR A 70 -6.14 1.05 10.04
N ARG A 71 -6.60 2.02 10.84
CA ARG A 71 -5.78 3.16 11.28
C ARG A 71 -4.67 2.74 12.22
N GLN A 72 -4.96 1.84 13.17
CA GLN A 72 -3.94 1.29 14.05
C GLN A 72 -2.82 0.59 13.25
N TRP A 73 -3.17 -0.17 12.21
CA TRP A 73 -2.20 -0.91 11.39
C TRP A 73 -1.39 0.03 10.50
N GLY A 74 -2.03 1.05 9.93
CA GLY A 74 -1.33 2.10 9.20
C GLY A 74 -0.36 2.87 10.11
N TRP A 75 -0.72 3.09 11.37
CA TRP A 75 0.15 3.75 12.34
C TRP A 75 1.37 2.90 12.71
N GLU A 76 1.17 1.59 12.92
CA GLU A 76 2.26 0.65 13.13
C GLU A 76 3.21 0.60 11.93
N ALA A 77 2.67 0.64 10.70
CA ALA A 77 3.48 0.68 9.50
C ALA A 77 4.26 1.99 9.35
N ALA A 78 3.64 3.13 9.61
CA ALA A 78 4.31 4.43 9.60
C ALA A 78 5.49 4.47 10.59
N GLN A 79 5.29 3.95 11.81
CA GLN A 79 6.37 3.85 12.80
C GLN A 79 7.50 2.92 12.35
N ALA A 80 7.17 1.78 11.73
CA ALA A 80 8.17 0.86 11.21
C ALA A 80 9.01 1.49 10.09
N ILE A 81 8.36 2.19 9.14
CA ILE A 81 9.03 2.93 8.07
C ILE A 81 9.93 4.02 8.65
N ASP A 82 9.43 4.83 9.58
CA ASP A 82 10.24 5.91 10.18
C ASP A 82 11.43 5.36 10.98
N LYS A 83 11.26 4.23 11.68
CA LYS A 83 12.32 3.62 12.47
C LYS A 83 13.40 2.93 11.62
N TYR A 84 13.00 2.21 10.56
CA TYR A 84 13.89 1.29 9.85
C TYR A 84 14.23 1.69 8.43
N CYS A 85 13.52 2.64 7.84
CA CYS A 85 13.79 3.12 6.48
C CYS A 85 14.33 4.56 6.45
N ARG A 86 14.18 5.34 7.52
CA ARG A 86 14.69 6.72 7.59
C ARG A 86 16.22 6.73 7.68
N VAL A 87 16.83 7.53 6.82
CA VAL A 87 18.27 7.83 6.81
C VAL A 87 18.47 9.35 6.87
N SER A 88 19.72 9.83 6.97
CA SER A 88 20.02 11.26 7.10
C SER A 88 19.49 12.11 5.93
N GLY A 89 19.44 11.54 4.72
CA GLY A 89 19.03 12.22 3.49
C GLY A 89 17.60 11.93 3.01
N GLY A 90 16.81 11.11 3.70
CA GLY A 90 15.49 10.68 3.22
C GLY A 90 15.09 9.30 3.74
N PHE A 91 14.54 8.47 2.86
CA PHE A 91 14.11 7.10 3.14
C PHE A 91 14.72 6.13 2.12
N SER A 92 15.12 4.94 2.57
CA SER A 92 15.65 3.87 1.73
C SER A 92 14.94 2.56 2.00
N GLY A 93 14.84 1.71 0.98
CA GLY A 93 14.42 0.33 1.14
C GLY A 93 15.41 -0.48 1.97
N VAL A 94 14.91 -1.58 2.54
CA VAL A 94 15.71 -2.52 3.34
C VAL A 94 15.85 -3.84 2.60
N LYS A 95 17.06 -4.43 2.59
CA LYS A 95 17.33 -5.67 1.83
C LYS A 95 16.84 -6.94 2.52
N ASP A 96 16.65 -6.91 3.84
CA ASP A 96 16.18 -8.06 4.62
C ASP A 96 15.33 -7.60 5.81
N VAL A 97 14.02 -7.82 5.72
CA VAL A 97 13.04 -7.45 6.76
C VAL A 97 13.07 -8.33 8.02
N TYR A 98 13.86 -9.41 7.99
CA TYR A 98 14.06 -10.31 9.13
C TYR A 98 15.30 -9.94 9.96
N SER A 99 16.18 -9.08 9.44
CA SER A 99 17.38 -8.63 10.15
C SER A 99 17.06 -7.54 11.17
N SER A 100 17.61 -7.65 12.39
CA SER A 100 17.53 -6.59 13.40
C SER A 100 18.39 -5.37 13.04
N ASN A 101 19.40 -5.55 12.19
CA ASN A 101 20.27 -4.51 11.64
C ASN A 101 20.06 -4.47 10.12
N PRO A 102 19.06 -3.72 9.62
CA PRO A 102 18.76 -3.67 8.20
C PRO A 102 19.92 -3.05 7.41
N THR A 103 20.12 -3.56 6.20
CA THR A 103 21.01 -2.95 5.21
C THR A 103 20.17 -2.25 4.16
N TYR A 104 20.62 -1.08 3.74
CA TYR A 104 19.90 -0.20 2.84
C TYR A 104 20.19 -0.50 1.37
N ASP A 105 19.18 -0.33 0.52
CA ASP A 105 19.32 -0.37 -0.93
C ASP A 105 19.84 0.96 -1.53
N ASP A 106 19.86 2.03 -0.73
CA ASP A 106 20.25 3.40 -1.09
C ASP A 106 19.37 4.01 -2.20
N VAL A 107 18.10 3.60 -2.26
CA VAL A 107 17.13 4.12 -3.23
C VAL A 107 15.86 4.60 -2.53
N GLN A 108 15.51 5.86 -2.76
CA GLN A 108 14.19 6.39 -2.43
C GLN A 108 13.30 6.32 -3.67
N GLN A 109 12.41 5.33 -3.71
CA GLN A 109 11.50 5.13 -4.83
C GLN A 109 10.51 6.29 -4.96
N SER A 110 10.15 6.69 -6.18
CA SER A 110 9.21 7.80 -6.43
C SER A 110 7.83 7.53 -5.82
N PHE A 111 7.37 6.28 -5.91
CA PHE A 111 6.10 5.83 -5.36
C PHE A 111 6.03 5.92 -3.83
N PHE A 112 7.16 5.99 -3.12
CA PHE A 112 7.12 6.24 -1.68
C PHE A 112 6.43 7.58 -1.37
N LEU A 113 6.77 8.62 -2.14
CA LEU A 113 6.16 9.95 -1.98
C LEU A 113 4.77 9.99 -2.63
N ALA A 114 4.63 9.45 -3.84
CA ALA A 114 3.39 9.53 -4.59
C ALA A 114 2.27 8.67 -3.99
N GLU A 115 2.60 7.52 -3.40
CA GLU A 115 1.62 6.50 -3.00
C GLU A 115 1.67 6.25 -1.49
N THR A 116 2.80 5.77 -0.96
CA THR A 116 2.91 5.32 0.43
C THR A 116 2.57 6.44 1.41
N LEU A 117 3.19 7.62 1.27
CA LEU A 117 2.90 8.77 2.11
C LEU A 117 1.51 9.37 1.83
N LYS A 118 1.03 9.35 0.58
CA LYS A 118 -0.30 9.86 0.23
C LYS A 118 -1.40 9.01 0.87
N TYR A 119 -1.32 7.69 0.80
CA TYR A 119 -2.30 6.80 1.41
C TYR A 119 -2.23 6.84 2.94
N LEU A 120 -1.04 6.95 3.54
CA LEU A 120 -0.91 7.22 4.98
C LEU A 120 -1.60 8.53 5.37
N TYR A 121 -1.38 9.61 4.60
CA TYR A 121 -2.02 10.90 4.86
C TYR A 121 -3.56 10.80 4.76
N LEU A 122 -4.08 10.17 3.70
CA LEU A 122 -5.51 10.00 3.50
C LEU A 122 -6.16 9.08 4.56
N LEU A 123 -5.46 8.04 5.02
CA LEU A 123 -5.91 7.12 6.07
C LEU A 123 -6.22 7.85 7.39
N PHE A 124 -5.43 8.86 7.74
CA PHE A 124 -5.63 9.68 8.94
C PHE A 124 -6.41 10.98 8.69
N SER A 125 -6.84 11.22 7.44
CA SER A 125 -7.69 12.36 7.08
C SER A 125 -9.18 12.03 7.22
N SER A 126 -10.01 13.07 7.19
CA SER A 126 -11.47 12.97 7.11
C SER A 126 -11.92 12.48 5.72
N ASP A 127 -13.15 11.98 5.63
CA ASP A 127 -13.73 11.33 4.43
C ASP A 127 -14.11 12.29 3.31
N ASP A 128 -14.31 13.56 3.64
CA ASP A 128 -14.53 14.66 2.71
C ASP A 128 -13.27 15.00 1.89
N LEU A 129 -12.08 14.62 2.37
CA LEU A 129 -10.86 14.75 1.60
C LEU A 129 -10.76 13.59 0.59
N MET A 130 -10.90 13.92 -0.70
CA MET A 130 -10.85 12.96 -1.82
C MET A 130 -11.91 11.84 -1.67
N PRO A 131 -13.21 12.18 -1.72
CA PRO A 131 -14.28 11.20 -1.59
C PRO A 131 -14.25 10.19 -2.75
N LEU A 132 -14.43 8.91 -2.43
CA LEU A 132 -14.31 7.80 -3.39
C LEU A 132 -15.42 7.81 -4.46
N GLU A 133 -16.50 8.55 -4.22
CA GLU A 133 -17.60 8.75 -5.16
C GLU A 133 -17.24 9.73 -6.27
N SER A 134 -16.26 10.62 -6.03
CA SER A 134 -15.85 11.66 -6.98
C SER A 134 -14.48 11.39 -7.60
N TRP A 135 -13.66 10.55 -6.98
CA TRP A 135 -12.27 10.31 -7.39
C TRP A 135 -11.96 8.83 -7.53
N VAL A 136 -11.30 8.48 -8.64
CA VAL A 136 -10.70 7.16 -8.88
C VAL A 136 -9.20 7.33 -8.96
N PHE A 137 -8.47 6.55 -8.18
CA PHE A 137 -7.01 6.58 -8.16
C PHE A 137 -6.50 5.63 -9.25
N ASN A 138 -5.53 6.09 -10.05
CA ASN A 138 -4.79 5.19 -10.93
C ASN A 138 -3.81 4.32 -10.11
N THR A 139 -3.07 3.43 -10.78
CA THR A 139 -2.14 2.51 -10.12
C THR A 139 -0.90 3.15 -9.49
N GLU A 140 -0.71 4.47 -9.62
CA GLU A 140 0.36 5.25 -8.98
C GLU A 140 -0.25 6.32 -8.04
N ALA A 141 -1.43 6.02 -7.50
CA ALA A 141 -2.20 6.88 -6.60
C ALA A 141 -2.50 8.30 -7.13
N HIS A 142 -2.49 8.53 -8.44
CA HIS A 142 -2.91 9.80 -9.03
C HIS A 142 -4.44 9.83 -9.16
N PRO A 143 -5.13 10.77 -8.49
CA PRO A 143 -6.57 10.83 -8.52
C PRO A 143 -7.08 11.42 -9.83
N LEU A 144 -8.07 10.75 -10.42
CA LEU A 144 -8.79 11.17 -11.61
C LEU A 144 -10.26 11.37 -11.25
N PRO A 145 -10.92 12.42 -11.76
CA PRO A 145 -12.34 12.64 -11.48
C PRO A 145 -13.20 11.55 -12.13
N VAL A 146 -14.26 11.12 -11.45
CA VAL A 146 -15.27 10.23 -12.03
C VAL A 146 -15.99 10.95 -13.17
N LEU A 147 -15.98 10.34 -14.36
CA LEU A 147 -16.68 10.88 -15.53
C LEU A 147 -18.17 10.52 -15.47
N HIS A 148 -19.03 11.51 -15.35
CA HIS A 148 -20.48 11.32 -15.47
C HIS A 148 -20.90 11.41 -16.95
N LEU A 149 -21.42 10.31 -17.49
CA LEU A 149 -21.81 10.19 -18.91
C LEU A 149 -22.84 11.24 -19.37
N ALA A 150 -23.64 11.79 -18.45
CA ALA A 150 -24.58 12.88 -18.75
C ALA A 150 -23.90 14.18 -19.25
N ASN A 151 -22.61 14.35 -18.95
CA ASN A 151 -21.82 15.53 -19.32
C ASN A 151 -20.91 15.29 -20.53
N LEU A 152 -20.93 14.09 -21.13
CA LEU A 152 -20.19 13.79 -22.35
C LEU A 152 -21.08 14.05 -23.56
N THR A 153 -21.15 15.31 -23.99
CA THR A 153 -21.44 15.57 -25.42
C THR A 153 -20.25 15.08 -26.22
N LEU A 154 -20.30 13.81 -26.66
CA LEU A 154 -19.32 13.27 -27.58
C LEU A 154 -19.39 14.10 -28.88
N PRO A 155 -18.32 14.80 -29.29
CA PRO A 155 -18.28 15.42 -30.60
C PRO A 155 -18.21 14.28 -31.63
N GLY A 156 -19.33 13.96 -32.29
CA GLY A 156 -19.31 13.13 -33.51
C GLY A 156 -20.20 11.88 -33.57
N SER A 157 -21.03 11.55 -32.58
CA SER A 157 -21.97 10.42 -32.70
C SER A 157 -23.27 10.84 -33.41
N GLN A 158 -23.20 11.17 -34.70
CA GLN A 158 -24.39 11.16 -35.57
C GLN A 158 -24.55 9.75 -36.13
N THR A 159 -25.36 8.92 -35.47
CA THR A 159 -25.80 7.65 -36.05
C THR A 159 -26.80 7.97 -37.16
N LYS A 160 -26.36 7.88 -38.43
CA LYS A 160 -27.26 7.93 -39.59
C LYS A 160 -28.28 6.80 -39.45
N ARG A 161 -29.57 7.18 -39.40
CA ARG A 161 -30.71 6.28 -39.57
C ARG A 161 -30.76 5.71 -40.97
#